data_AF-A0A383VNY5-F1
#
_entry.id   AF-A0A383VNY5-F1
#
_cell.length_a   1.000
_cell.length_b   1.000
_cell.length_c   1.000
_cell.angle_alpha   90.00
_cell.angle_beta   90.00
_cell.angle_gamma   90.00
#
_symmetry.space_group_name_H-M   'P 1'
#
loop_
_entity.id
_entity.type
_entity.pdbx_description
1 polymer ?
#
loop_
_entity_poly.entity_id
_entity_poly.type
_entity_poly.pdbx_seq_one_letter_code
_entity_poly.pdbx_strand_id
1 'polypeptide(L)'
;MADSPDFSGYFGSSKLTDCTVILVEEPPPGCGSAKRRQQELPGHSMVLVAFSGYCKAKLESWDSARAAEDGGQNEYFVLRKRIEVPVPTGQLELGLLLLQGMYCPGLELDLSQMQLLQLLLLADRYEVPKVAKAVAAAFAAIPVQQLQWESVLVVYRLPVGCVAMEGCRPLLTAAAAKLQDELGDLELVWSSSSKSSSTAEAAAAAAAAGGSTAADDPAATAELGPNKQQQLLGLPFAALAALLSDDKTRVSSEYTVFYTIERWYTHQQQQQQQQQQQQQQHEGFDVQQQQQQQPDPVLQTLLRQIRMRHCGGLDVLAMAHSSLAHVLFSWEELMLGGCLAADGVGDVILNLACPVLRKYPAWSAGRRPASSVQQLAFEWALPVSELQLRLQTHLTGMEEAAAGDLTSPVYAWRGQEVAMALRFKAGVTFGYSAASVYAVLSPGPGLLPSVVRKLSGVFSMHVLPRQQQQQGRRGQQAAAAAAAADGLHWQRLGSIDKSFSGTKNHGVKLPSWGTFSNAVELQQALEQQGMVHDGCVWFKLRVTGLF
;
A
#
# COMPACT_ATOMS: atom_id res chain seq x y z
N MET A 1 -23.79 -33.86 -5.12
CA MET A 1 -22.52 -34.09 -5.86
C MET A 1 -22.28 -35.58 -5.80
N ALA A 2 -22.03 -36.25 -6.92
CA ALA A 2 -21.70 -37.67 -6.89
C ALA A 2 -20.40 -37.85 -6.11
N ASP A 3 -20.35 -38.81 -5.20
CA ASP A 3 -19.15 -39.12 -4.44
C ASP A 3 -18.04 -39.52 -5.42
N SER A 4 -16.92 -38.81 -5.36
CA SER A 4 -15.75 -39.16 -6.17
C SER A 4 -15.26 -40.55 -5.72
N PRO A 5 -14.98 -41.48 -6.65
CA PRO A 5 -14.49 -42.80 -6.29
C PRO A 5 -13.20 -42.69 -5.46
N ASP A 6 -13.09 -43.55 -4.45
CA ASP A 6 -11.93 -43.63 -3.57
C ASP A 6 -10.89 -44.60 -4.14
N PHE A 7 -9.73 -44.06 -4.52
CA PHE A 7 -8.58 -44.83 -4.99
C PHE A 7 -7.38 -44.75 -4.02
N SER A 8 -7.58 -44.30 -2.78
CA SER A 8 -6.53 -44.10 -1.78
C SER A 8 -5.63 -45.35 -1.61
N GLY A 9 -6.21 -46.55 -1.59
CA GLY A 9 -5.48 -47.81 -1.47
C GLY A 9 -4.53 -48.16 -2.64
N TYR A 10 -4.62 -47.44 -3.77
CA TYR A 10 -3.74 -47.61 -4.93
C TYR A 10 -2.59 -46.59 -4.95
N PHE A 11 -2.64 -45.53 -4.16
CA PHE A 11 -1.56 -44.55 -4.12
C PHE A 11 -0.27 -45.16 -3.56
N GLY A 12 0.81 -45.12 -4.34
CA GLY A 12 2.09 -45.73 -3.95
C GLY A 12 2.13 -47.27 -4.04
N SER A 13 1.02 -47.92 -4.39
CA SER A 13 0.94 -49.37 -4.56
C SER A 13 1.44 -49.78 -5.94
N SER A 14 2.21 -50.87 -6.01
CA SER A 14 2.66 -51.47 -7.29
C SER A 14 1.60 -52.38 -7.93
N LYS A 15 0.49 -52.64 -7.24
CA LYS A 15 -0.61 -53.48 -7.76
C LYS A 15 -1.34 -52.74 -8.87
N LEU A 16 -1.44 -53.35 -10.05
CA LEU A 16 -2.11 -52.80 -11.24
C LEU A 16 -1.45 -51.54 -11.82
N THR A 17 -0.21 -51.25 -11.46
CA THR A 17 0.57 -50.16 -12.02
C THR A 17 0.89 -50.40 -13.48
N ASP A 18 0.52 -49.47 -14.34
CA ASP A 18 0.73 -49.49 -15.79
C ASP A 18 1.61 -48.34 -16.29
N CYS A 19 1.94 -47.39 -15.41
CA CYS A 19 2.87 -46.30 -15.67
C CYS A 19 3.70 -45.94 -14.42
N THR A 20 4.83 -45.28 -14.63
CA THR A 20 5.63 -44.67 -13.58
C THR A 20 5.47 -43.16 -13.67
N VAL A 21 5.08 -42.52 -12.57
CA VAL A 21 5.07 -41.06 -12.45
C VAL A 21 6.37 -40.62 -11.79
N ILE A 22 7.03 -39.62 -12.36
CA ILE A 22 8.28 -39.10 -11.84
C ILE A 22 8.09 -37.62 -11.57
N LEU A 23 8.09 -37.28 -10.29
CA LEU A 23 8.17 -35.89 -9.86
C LEU A 23 9.62 -35.45 -10.05
N VAL A 24 9.85 -34.43 -10.87
CA VAL A 24 11.20 -33.91 -11.17
C VAL A 24 11.29 -32.48 -10.68
N GLU A 25 12.18 -32.22 -9.74
CA GLU A 25 12.43 -30.86 -9.28
C GLU A 25 13.18 -30.06 -10.36
N GLU A 26 12.61 -28.93 -10.77
CA GLU A 26 13.22 -28.01 -11.71
C GLU A 26 14.50 -27.42 -11.08
N PRO A 27 15.62 -27.36 -11.82
CA PRO A 27 16.84 -26.76 -11.31
C PRO A 27 16.59 -25.26 -11.08
N PRO A 28 17.19 -24.65 -10.04
CA PRO A 28 17.07 -23.21 -9.84
C PRO A 28 17.63 -22.47 -11.07
N PRO A 29 17.01 -21.36 -11.48
CA PRO A 29 17.45 -20.59 -12.64
C PRO A 29 18.92 -20.19 -12.48
N GLY A 30 19.74 -20.50 -13.49
CA GLY A 30 21.18 -20.23 -13.49
C GLY A 30 22.09 -21.36 -13.01
N CYS A 31 21.56 -22.50 -12.53
CA CYS A 31 22.38 -23.64 -12.10
C CYS A 31 22.29 -24.82 -13.08
N GLY A 32 23.11 -24.80 -14.13
CA GLY A 32 23.07 -25.79 -15.22
C GLY A 32 23.52 -27.21 -14.84
N SER A 33 24.12 -27.43 -13.67
CA SER A 33 24.75 -28.70 -13.28
C SER A 33 24.26 -29.32 -11.97
N ALA A 34 23.26 -28.73 -11.31
CA ALA A 34 22.73 -29.30 -10.07
C ALA A 34 22.03 -30.64 -10.34
N LYS A 35 22.38 -31.67 -9.56
CA LYS A 35 21.69 -32.97 -9.59
C LYS A 35 20.22 -32.76 -9.23
N ARG A 36 19.33 -32.97 -10.20
CA ARG A 36 17.88 -32.82 -10.00
C ARG A 36 17.40 -33.86 -8.98
N ARG A 37 16.67 -33.40 -7.96
CA ARG A 37 15.95 -34.32 -7.08
C ARG A 37 14.75 -34.85 -7.86
N GLN A 38 14.59 -36.17 -7.80
CA GLN A 38 13.47 -36.84 -8.45
C GLN A 38 12.89 -37.87 -7.50
N GLN A 39 11.59 -38.08 -7.61
CA GLN A 39 10.88 -39.12 -6.87
C GLN A 39 10.01 -39.90 -7.83
N GLU A 40 10.25 -41.21 -7.89
CA GLU A 40 9.50 -42.13 -8.73
C GLU A 40 8.37 -42.78 -7.93
N LEU A 41 7.18 -42.83 -8.52
CA LEU A 41 5.98 -43.37 -7.91
C LEU A 41 5.26 -44.28 -8.91
N PRO A 42 4.70 -45.41 -8.45
CA PRO A 42 3.80 -46.19 -9.30
C PRO A 42 2.54 -45.37 -9.61
N GLY A 43 2.14 -45.35 -10.89
CA GLY A 43 0.96 -44.67 -11.38
C GLY A 43 -0.05 -45.62 -12.04
N HIS A 44 -1.31 -45.17 -12.05
CA HIS A 44 -2.43 -45.87 -12.68
C HIS A 44 -3.02 -44.94 -13.74
N SER A 45 -2.78 -45.24 -15.01
CA SER A 45 -3.11 -44.36 -16.13
C SER A 45 -4.58 -43.93 -16.11
N MET A 46 -5.49 -44.87 -15.81
CA MET A 46 -6.93 -44.60 -15.70
C MET A 46 -7.25 -43.53 -14.65
N VAL A 47 -6.61 -43.56 -13.48
CA VAL A 47 -6.82 -42.57 -12.42
C VAL A 47 -6.23 -41.22 -12.84
N LEU A 48 -5.00 -41.22 -13.38
CA LEU A 48 -4.32 -39.99 -13.79
C LEU A 48 -5.08 -39.28 -14.92
N VAL A 49 -5.58 -40.02 -15.92
CA VAL A 49 -6.39 -39.47 -17.03
C VAL A 49 -7.72 -38.91 -16.53
N ALA A 50 -8.35 -39.55 -15.53
CA ALA A 50 -9.63 -39.12 -15.01
C ALA A 50 -9.54 -37.78 -14.26
N PHE A 51 -8.40 -37.46 -13.66
CA PHE A 51 -8.25 -36.30 -12.77
C PHE A 51 -7.24 -35.25 -13.24
N SER A 52 -6.48 -35.50 -14.31
CA SER A 52 -5.51 -34.53 -14.87
C SER A 52 -5.56 -34.50 -16.40
N GLY A 53 -5.94 -33.34 -16.95
CA GLY A 53 -5.89 -33.10 -18.40
C GLY A 53 -4.46 -33.17 -18.95
N TYR A 54 -3.47 -32.74 -18.17
CA TYR A 54 -2.05 -32.90 -18.51
C TYR A 54 -1.64 -34.37 -18.68
N CYS A 55 -1.95 -35.22 -17.69
CA CYS A 55 -1.61 -36.64 -17.75
C CYS A 55 -2.32 -37.34 -18.92
N LYS A 56 -3.58 -36.96 -19.18
CA LYS A 56 -4.33 -37.43 -20.36
C LYS A 56 -3.61 -37.11 -21.66
N ALA A 57 -3.27 -35.84 -21.88
CA ALA A 57 -2.56 -35.41 -23.08
C ALA A 57 -1.21 -36.12 -23.26
N LYS A 58 -0.44 -36.28 -22.17
CA LYS A 58 0.83 -37.01 -22.20
C LYS A 58 0.66 -38.48 -22.60
N LEU A 59 -0.32 -39.17 -22.03
CA LEU A 59 -0.57 -40.59 -22.33
C LEU A 59 -1.05 -40.79 -23.78
N GLU A 60 -1.96 -39.95 -24.27
CA GLU A 60 -2.45 -39.99 -25.66
C GLU A 60 -1.32 -39.73 -26.69
N SER A 61 -0.37 -38.84 -26.36
CA SER A 61 0.78 -38.54 -27.23
C SER A 61 1.71 -39.74 -27.44
N TRP A 62 1.84 -40.63 -26.46
CA TRP A 62 2.66 -41.84 -26.59
C TRP A 62 2.00 -42.92 -27.41
N ASP A 63 0.69 -43.08 -27.27
CA ASP A 63 -0.05 -44.04 -28.08
C ASP A 63 0.03 -43.64 -29.57
N SER A 64 0.06 -42.34 -29.84
CA SER A 64 0.30 -41.79 -31.18
C SER A 64 1.74 -42.03 -31.69
N ALA A 65 2.75 -41.85 -30.83
CA ALA A 65 4.14 -42.06 -31.20
C ALA A 65 4.44 -43.54 -31.53
N ARG A 66 3.88 -44.47 -30.74
CA ARG A 66 4.00 -45.92 -31.01
C ARG A 66 3.38 -46.32 -32.33
N ALA A 67 2.19 -45.80 -32.65
CA ALA A 67 1.53 -46.09 -33.91
C ALA A 67 2.33 -45.64 -35.14
N ALA A 68 3.21 -44.64 -34.99
CA ALA A 68 4.09 -44.16 -36.06
C ALA A 68 5.36 -45.03 -36.24
N GLU A 69 5.78 -45.77 -35.22
CA GLU A 69 7.02 -46.58 -35.22
C GLU A 69 6.79 -48.05 -35.60
N ASP A 70 5.54 -48.47 -35.81
CA ASP A 70 5.08 -49.86 -35.90
C ASP A 70 5.41 -50.58 -37.24
N GLY A 71 6.57 -50.28 -37.83
CA GLY A 71 7.14 -51.01 -38.97
C GLY A 71 8.14 -52.11 -38.59
N GLY A 72 8.49 -52.25 -37.31
CA GLY A 72 9.57 -53.14 -36.86
C GLY A 72 9.14 -54.10 -35.74
N GLN A 73 9.05 -55.39 -36.08
CA GLN A 73 8.69 -56.53 -35.21
C GLN A 73 9.66 -56.76 -34.03
N ASN A 74 9.74 -55.85 -33.05
CA ASN A 74 10.46 -56.09 -31.80
C ASN A 74 9.48 -56.23 -30.63
N GLU A 75 8.89 -57.42 -30.54
CA GLU A 75 7.64 -57.75 -29.85
C GLU A 75 7.74 -57.89 -28.32
N TYR A 76 8.86 -57.58 -27.66
CA TYR A 76 9.07 -58.02 -26.25
C TYR A 76 9.45 -56.97 -25.21
N PHE A 77 9.58 -55.68 -25.55
CA PHE A 77 9.82 -54.66 -24.53
C PHE A 77 8.55 -53.84 -24.25
N VAL A 78 7.78 -54.26 -23.24
CA VAL A 78 6.73 -53.43 -22.64
C VAL A 78 7.42 -52.25 -21.94
N LEU A 79 7.75 -51.21 -22.70
CA LEU A 79 8.24 -49.95 -22.15
C LEU A 79 7.14 -49.40 -21.23
N ARG A 80 7.38 -49.46 -19.92
CA ARG A 80 6.51 -48.80 -18.93
C ARG A 80 6.45 -47.31 -19.27
N LYS A 81 5.22 -46.83 -19.45
CA LYS A 81 4.90 -45.43 -19.70
C LYS A 81 5.45 -44.57 -18.54
N ARG A 82 6.28 -43.55 -18.81
CA ARG A 82 7.00 -42.74 -17.80
C ARG A 82 6.55 -41.27 -17.85
N ILE A 83 5.66 -40.85 -16.94
CA ILE A 83 5.10 -39.49 -16.93
C ILE A 83 5.97 -38.61 -16.04
N GLU A 84 6.63 -37.61 -16.63
CA GLU A 84 7.39 -36.62 -15.87
C GLU A 84 6.50 -35.43 -15.50
N VAL A 85 6.50 -35.08 -14.22
CA VAL A 85 5.74 -33.96 -13.65
C VAL A 85 6.75 -32.99 -13.04
N PRO A 86 7.18 -31.96 -13.78
CA PRO A 86 8.15 -31.00 -13.27
C PRO A 86 7.56 -30.11 -12.16
N VAL A 87 8.24 -30.00 -11.02
CA VAL A 87 7.83 -29.15 -9.90
C VAL A 87 8.88 -28.10 -9.62
N PRO A 88 8.52 -26.88 -9.20
CA PRO A 88 9.51 -25.86 -8.84
C PRO A 88 10.44 -26.33 -7.73
N THR A 89 11.63 -25.73 -7.66
CA THR A 89 12.61 -26.02 -6.61
C THR A 89 11.99 -25.85 -5.21
N GLY A 90 12.19 -26.86 -4.36
CA GLY A 90 11.64 -26.95 -3.00
C GLY A 90 10.22 -27.53 -2.92
N GLN A 91 9.56 -27.86 -4.04
CA GLN A 91 8.12 -28.22 -4.05
C GLN A 91 7.84 -29.71 -4.33
N LEU A 92 8.82 -30.59 -4.12
CA LEU A 92 8.64 -32.03 -4.33
C LEU A 92 7.49 -32.62 -3.49
N GLU A 93 7.38 -32.19 -2.23
CA GLU A 93 6.31 -32.62 -1.32
C GLU A 93 4.93 -32.14 -1.78
N LEU A 94 4.83 -30.93 -2.32
CA LEU A 94 3.58 -30.42 -2.90
C LEU A 94 3.20 -31.20 -4.17
N GLY A 95 4.19 -31.60 -4.98
CA GLY A 95 3.97 -32.51 -6.11
C GLY A 95 3.44 -33.88 -5.66
N LEU A 96 3.92 -34.40 -4.53
CA LEU A 96 3.42 -35.64 -3.96
C LEU A 96 1.96 -35.49 -3.48
N LEU A 97 1.65 -34.40 -2.79
CA LEU A 97 0.28 -34.08 -2.34
C LEU A 97 -0.68 -33.88 -3.51
N LEU A 98 -0.21 -33.26 -4.60
CA LEU A 98 -0.99 -33.13 -5.84
C LEU A 98 -1.38 -34.50 -6.38
N LEU A 99 -0.41 -35.42 -6.49
CA LEU A 99 -0.67 -36.79 -6.95
C LEU A 99 -1.58 -37.53 -5.97
N GLN A 100 -1.34 -37.43 -4.66
CA GLN A 100 -2.19 -38.06 -3.64
C GLN A 100 -3.65 -37.59 -3.75
N GLY A 101 -3.86 -36.29 -4.00
CA GLY A 101 -5.19 -35.72 -4.18
C GLY A 101 -5.95 -36.20 -5.44
N MET A 102 -5.24 -36.77 -6.42
CA MET A 102 -5.88 -37.48 -7.54
C MET A 102 -6.52 -38.80 -7.07
N TYR A 103 -5.88 -39.50 -6.13
CA TYR A 103 -6.33 -40.82 -5.64
C TYR A 103 -7.32 -40.71 -4.47
N CYS A 104 -7.09 -39.80 -3.54
CA CYS A 104 -7.90 -39.68 -2.32
C CYS A 104 -9.12 -38.78 -2.53
N PRO A 105 -10.32 -39.12 -2.05
CA PRO A 105 -11.53 -38.28 -2.15
C PRO A 105 -11.51 -37.09 -1.17
N GLY A 106 -10.85 -37.24 -0.02
CA GLY A 106 -10.59 -36.18 0.94
C GLY A 106 -9.08 -36.00 1.13
N LEU A 107 -8.58 -34.79 0.85
CA LEU A 107 -7.18 -34.44 1.07
C LEU A 107 -7.11 -33.59 2.35
N GLU A 108 -6.49 -34.11 3.39
CA GLU A 108 -6.19 -33.35 4.59
C GLU A 108 -4.99 -32.44 4.30
N LEU A 109 -5.22 -31.13 4.37
CA LEU A 109 -4.23 -30.11 4.01
C LEU A 109 -3.78 -29.37 5.27
N ASP A 110 -2.86 -29.98 6.01
CA ASP A 110 -2.13 -29.30 7.10
C ASP A 110 -0.92 -28.54 6.52
N LEU A 111 -1.23 -27.52 5.72
CA LEU A 111 -0.25 -26.72 4.98
C LEU A 111 -0.32 -25.26 5.41
N SER A 112 0.82 -24.57 5.35
CA SER A 112 0.84 -23.10 5.46
C SER A 112 0.06 -22.43 4.32
N GLN A 113 -0.40 -21.19 4.53
CA GLN A 113 -1.13 -20.41 3.51
C GLN A 113 -0.35 -20.32 2.18
N MET A 114 0.97 -20.11 2.26
CA MET A 114 1.82 -20.04 1.07
C MET A 114 1.94 -21.39 0.35
N GLN A 115 2.05 -22.50 1.09
CA GLN A 115 2.07 -23.85 0.51
C GLN A 115 0.73 -24.22 -0.13
N LEU A 116 -0.40 -23.80 0.47
CA LEU A 116 -1.72 -23.93 -0.15
C LEU A 116 -1.75 -23.22 -1.51
N LEU A 117 -1.32 -21.96 -1.58
CA LEU A 117 -1.29 -21.22 -2.84
C LEU A 117 -0.34 -21.82 -3.89
N GLN A 118 0.82 -22.35 -3.46
CA GLN A 118 1.73 -23.08 -4.35
C GLN A 118 1.09 -24.38 -4.87
N LEU A 119 0.40 -25.14 -4.03
CA LEU A 119 -0.34 -26.33 -4.44
C LEU A 119 -1.50 -26.00 -5.38
N LEU A 120 -2.17 -24.86 -5.20
CA LEU A 120 -3.19 -24.36 -6.13
C LEU A 120 -2.61 -24.09 -7.52
N LEU A 121 -1.44 -23.43 -7.59
CA LEU A 121 -0.74 -23.17 -8.86
C LEU A 121 -0.30 -24.46 -9.55
N LEU A 122 0.17 -25.45 -8.79
CA LEU A 122 0.48 -26.78 -9.34
C LEU A 122 -0.79 -27.48 -9.85
N ALA A 123 -1.88 -27.41 -9.10
CA ALA A 123 -3.15 -28.01 -9.50
C ALA A 123 -3.71 -27.37 -10.79
N ASP A 124 -3.58 -26.05 -10.95
CA ASP A 124 -3.94 -25.36 -12.20
C ASP A 124 -3.02 -25.77 -13.36
N ARG A 125 -1.69 -25.73 -13.15
CA ARG A 125 -0.68 -26.12 -14.17
C ARG A 125 -0.89 -27.54 -14.71
N TYR A 126 -1.36 -28.45 -13.86
CA TYR A 126 -1.60 -29.85 -14.21
C TYR A 126 -3.07 -30.19 -14.44
N GLU A 127 -3.94 -29.19 -14.47
CA GLU A 127 -5.38 -29.32 -14.70
C GLU A 127 -6.04 -30.37 -13.78
N VAL A 128 -5.79 -30.23 -12.47
CA VAL A 128 -6.28 -31.11 -11.39
C VAL A 128 -7.36 -30.38 -10.58
N PRO A 129 -8.57 -30.17 -11.13
CA PRO A 129 -9.60 -29.32 -10.51
C PRO A 129 -10.05 -29.82 -9.13
N LYS A 130 -9.97 -31.13 -8.89
CA LYS A 130 -10.27 -31.75 -7.59
C LYS A 130 -9.37 -31.20 -6.48
N VAL A 131 -8.05 -31.15 -6.73
CA VAL A 131 -7.08 -30.62 -5.75
C VAL A 131 -7.21 -29.11 -5.62
N ALA A 132 -7.38 -28.39 -6.74
CA ALA A 132 -7.61 -26.95 -6.70
C ALA A 132 -8.81 -26.57 -5.83
N LYS A 133 -9.92 -27.31 -5.95
CA LYS A 133 -11.12 -27.11 -5.11
C LYS A 133 -10.86 -27.41 -3.64
N ALA A 134 -10.14 -28.48 -3.32
CA ALA A 134 -9.80 -28.82 -1.94
C ALA A 134 -8.91 -27.75 -1.29
N VAL A 135 -7.90 -27.27 -2.02
CA VAL A 135 -7.00 -26.19 -1.59
C VAL A 135 -7.77 -24.88 -1.38
N ALA A 136 -8.64 -24.51 -2.32
CA ALA A 136 -9.43 -23.29 -2.19
C ALA A 136 -10.40 -23.36 -1.01
N ALA A 137 -10.98 -24.53 -0.73
CA ALA A 137 -11.82 -24.76 0.44
C ALA A 137 -11.03 -24.67 1.76
N ALA A 138 -9.84 -25.29 1.81
CA ALA A 138 -8.96 -25.22 2.98
C ALA A 138 -8.52 -23.78 3.27
N PHE A 139 -8.14 -23.02 2.23
CA PHE A 139 -7.79 -21.62 2.40
C PHE A 139 -8.98 -20.76 2.82
N ALA A 140 -10.17 -20.99 2.26
CA ALA A 140 -11.38 -20.24 2.62
C ALA A 140 -11.87 -20.52 4.05
N ALA A 141 -11.43 -21.63 4.66
CA ALA A 141 -11.71 -21.92 6.07
C ALA A 141 -10.85 -21.09 7.04
N ILE A 142 -9.80 -20.42 6.55
CA ILE A 142 -8.93 -19.57 7.37
C ILE A 142 -9.67 -18.27 7.72
N PRO A 143 -9.80 -17.91 9.00
CA PRO A 143 -10.39 -16.63 9.39
C PRO A 143 -9.64 -15.45 8.77
N VAL A 144 -10.39 -14.44 8.30
CA VAL A 144 -9.83 -13.25 7.63
C VAL A 144 -8.76 -12.56 8.47
N GLN A 145 -8.90 -12.56 9.80
CA GLN A 145 -7.94 -11.95 10.74
C GLN A 145 -6.60 -12.70 10.79
N GLN A 146 -6.61 -14.01 10.51
CA GLN A 146 -5.42 -14.85 10.48
C GLN A 146 -4.78 -14.92 9.09
N LEU A 147 -5.41 -14.30 8.09
CA LEU A 147 -4.92 -14.27 6.72
C LEU A 147 -3.66 -13.40 6.64
N GLN A 148 -2.55 -13.98 6.17
CA GLN A 148 -1.28 -13.29 6.01
C GLN A 148 -1.34 -12.34 4.82
N TRP A 149 -0.72 -11.17 4.98
CA TRP A 149 -0.73 -10.13 3.94
C TRP A 149 -0.08 -10.61 2.64
N GLU A 150 1.04 -11.33 2.74
CA GLU A 150 1.77 -11.90 1.61
C GLU A 150 0.89 -12.87 0.81
N SER A 151 0.08 -13.66 1.51
CA SER A 151 -0.86 -14.59 0.88
C SER A 151 -1.96 -13.84 0.11
N VAL A 152 -2.48 -12.74 0.64
CA VAL A 152 -3.43 -11.86 -0.08
C VAL A 152 -2.81 -11.35 -1.38
N LEU A 153 -1.57 -10.86 -1.34
CA LEU A 153 -0.90 -10.35 -2.54
C LEU A 153 -0.68 -11.45 -3.60
N VAL A 154 -0.36 -12.68 -3.18
CA VAL A 154 -0.21 -13.81 -4.09
C VAL A 154 -1.54 -14.20 -4.73
N VAL A 155 -2.66 -14.17 -3.98
CA VAL A 155 -4.00 -14.44 -4.52
C VAL A 155 -4.34 -13.50 -5.69
N TYR A 156 -3.99 -12.22 -5.57
CA TYR A 156 -4.19 -11.23 -6.65
C TYR A 156 -3.15 -11.32 -7.79
N ARG A 157 -2.13 -12.18 -7.65
CA ARG A 157 -1.14 -12.50 -8.71
C ARG A 157 -1.41 -13.86 -9.36
N LEU A 158 -2.46 -14.56 -8.96
CA LEU A 158 -2.81 -15.84 -9.55
C LEU A 158 -3.08 -15.69 -11.06
N PRO A 159 -2.67 -16.67 -11.88
CA PRO A 159 -3.01 -16.71 -13.30
C PRO A 159 -4.53 -16.61 -13.53
N VAL A 160 -4.93 -16.08 -14.68
CA VAL A 160 -6.34 -15.90 -15.03
C VAL A 160 -7.10 -17.23 -15.03
N GLY A 161 -6.44 -18.34 -15.38
CA GLY A 161 -6.99 -19.70 -15.29
C GLY A 161 -7.42 -20.07 -13.87
N CYS A 162 -6.54 -19.84 -12.89
CA CYS A 162 -6.84 -20.02 -11.47
C CYS A 162 -8.05 -19.18 -11.02
N VAL A 163 -8.07 -17.90 -11.38
CA VAL A 163 -9.12 -16.96 -10.99
C VAL A 163 -10.48 -17.33 -11.59
N ALA A 164 -10.49 -17.91 -12.80
CA ALA A 164 -11.70 -18.34 -13.49
C ALA A 164 -12.32 -19.62 -12.90
N MET A 165 -11.58 -20.39 -12.10
CA MET A 165 -12.12 -21.56 -11.42
C MET A 165 -13.17 -21.15 -10.38
N GLU A 166 -14.39 -21.70 -10.49
CA GLU A 166 -15.48 -21.42 -9.55
C GLU A 166 -15.08 -21.71 -8.08
N GLY A 167 -14.22 -22.73 -7.88
CA GLY A 167 -13.68 -23.09 -6.57
C GLY A 167 -12.82 -22.00 -5.92
N CYS A 168 -12.21 -21.09 -6.69
CA CYS A 168 -11.37 -20.00 -6.18
C CYS A 168 -12.16 -18.75 -5.76
N ARG A 169 -13.47 -18.70 -5.99
CA ARG A 169 -14.30 -17.53 -5.61
C ARG A 169 -14.26 -17.23 -4.10
N PRO A 170 -14.38 -18.22 -3.19
CA PRO A 170 -14.28 -17.97 -1.74
C PRO A 170 -12.90 -17.44 -1.33
N LEU A 171 -11.82 -17.95 -1.95
CA LEU A 171 -10.44 -17.49 -1.76
C LEU A 171 -10.32 -16.00 -2.10
N LEU A 172 -10.79 -15.59 -3.29
CA LEU A 172 -10.78 -14.18 -3.72
C LEU A 172 -11.64 -13.29 -2.82
N THR A 173 -12.78 -13.82 -2.34
CA THR A 173 -13.67 -13.09 -1.42
C THR A 173 -12.99 -12.85 -0.07
N ALA A 174 -12.30 -13.84 0.48
CA ALA A 174 -11.54 -13.71 1.73
C ALA A 174 -10.37 -12.74 1.57
N ALA A 175 -9.63 -12.83 0.45
CA ALA A 175 -8.54 -11.90 0.14
C ALA A 175 -9.05 -10.46 -0.02
N ALA A 176 -10.18 -10.25 -0.70
CA ALA A 176 -10.83 -8.94 -0.83
C ALA A 176 -11.29 -8.39 0.52
N ALA A 177 -11.85 -9.24 1.39
CA ALA A 177 -12.25 -8.84 2.73
C ALA A 177 -11.05 -8.38 3.57
N LYS A 178 -9.93 -9.11 3.53
CA LYS A 178 -8.68 -8.70 4.22
C LYS A 178 -8.11 -7.40 3.64
N LEU A 179 -8.14 -7.25 2.33
CA LEU A 179 -7.71 -6.02 1.65
C LEU A 179 -8.54 -4.81 2.08
N GLN A 180 -9.87 -4.98 2.19
CA GLN A 180 -10.78 -3.94 2.68
C GLN A 180 -10.58 -3.62 4.17
N ASP A 181 -10.32 -4.63 5.01
CA ASP A 181 -10.05 -4.43 6.44
C ASP A 181 -8.77 -3.63 6.67
N GLU A 182 -7.70 -3.92 5.91
CA GLU A 182 -6.41 -3.26 6.10
C GLU A 182 -6.30 -1.90 5.41
N LEU A 183 -6.79 -1.79 4.17
CA LEU A 183 -6.58 -0.65 3.28
C LEU A 183 -7.87 -0.01 2.76
N GLY A 184 -9.05 -0.47 3.21
CA GLY A 184 -10.35 0.02 2.73
C GLY A 184 -10.62 1.49 3.05
N ASP A 185 -9.96 2.06 4.07
CA ASP A 185 -10.05 3.50 4.36
C ASP A 185 -8.82 4.24 3.83
N LEU A 186 -8.93 4.81 2.63
CA LEU A 186 -7.77 5.39 1.95
C LEU A 186 -7.19 6.60 2.69
N GLU A 187 -8.02 7.40 3.38
CA GLU A 187 -7.50 8.54 4.17
C GLU A 187 -6.67 8.06 5.37
N LEU A 188 -7.07 6.94 5.99
CA LEU A 188 -6.31 6.35 7.08
C LEU A 188 -4.95 5.85 6.60
N VAL A 189 -4.92 5.23 5.42
CA VAL A 189 -3.68 4.76 4.80
C VAL A 189 -2.72 5.92 4.55
N TRP A 190 -3.20 7.01 3.96
CA TRP A 190 -2.40 8.18 3.62
C TRP A 190 -2.01 9.07 4.81
N SER A 191 -2.76 9.03 5.92
CA SER A 191 -2.46 9.80 7.13
C SER A 191 -1.49 9.11 8.11
N SER A 192 -1.25 7.81 7.95
CA SER A 192 -0.48 7.00 8.92
C SER A 192 1.05 7.22 8.90
N SER A 193 1.58 7.99 7.94
CA SER A 193 3.03 8.12 7.67
C SER A 193 3.85 8.79 8.81
N SER A 194 3.20 9.53 9.71
CA SER A 194 3.90 10.43 10.66
C SER A 194 4.33 9.81 11.98
N LYS A 195 3.68 8.73 12.40
CA LYS A 195 3.92 8.17 13.74
C LYS A 195 5.20 7.34 13.82
N SER A 196 5.66 6.76 12.71
CA SER A 196 6.77 5.81 12.73
C SER A 196 8.15 6.45 12.66
N SER A 197 8.30 7.56 11.93
CA SER A 197 9.62 8.20 11.73
C SER A 197 10.03 9.06 12.93
N SER A 198 9.11 9.88 13.44
CA SER A 198 9.43 10.84 14.51
C SER A 198 9.82 10.18 15.83
N THR A 199 9.14 9.11 16.22
CA THR A 199 9.47 8.40 17.47
C THR A 199 10.73 7.55 17.33
N ALA A 200 10.96 6.92 16.17
CA ALA A 200 12.16 6.11 15.94
C ALA A 200 13.42 6.97 15.88
N GLU A 201 13.35 8.14 15.23
CA GLU A 201 14.47 9.07 15.12
C GLU A 201 14.74 9.81 16.43
N ALA A 202 13.69 10.24 17.15
CA ALA A 202 13.84 10.82 18.49
C ALA A 202 14.38 9.80 19.51
N ALA A 203 13.94 8.54 19.44
CA ALA A 203 14.49 7.46 20.27
C ALA A 203 15.94 7.13 19.91
N ALA A 204 16.30 7.15 18.63
CA ALA A 204 17.69 6.96 18.19
C ALA A 204 18.59 8.13 18.64
N ALA A 205 18.10 9.37 18.56
CA ALA A 205 18.81 10.56 19.05
C ALA A 205 18.95 10.56 20.60
N ALA A 206 17.91 10.13 21.32
CA ALA A 206 17.95 9.97 22.77
C ALA A 206 18.88 8.82 23.20
N ALA A 207 18.90 7.72 22.45
CA ALA A 207 19.84 6.61 22.67
C ALA A 207 21.29 7.04 22.41
N ALA A 208 21.54 7.87 21.40
CA ALA A 208 22.85 8.46 21.14
C ALA A 208 23.31 9.44 22.24
N ALA A 209 22.38 9.99 23.04
CA ALA A 209 22.67 10.89 24.16
C ALA A 209 23.06 10.18 25.48
N GLY A 210 23.17 8.84 25.50
CA GLY A 210 23.93 8.12 26.53
C GLY A 210 23.22 7.81 27.87
N GLY A 211 21.89 7.71 27.90
CA GLY A 211 21.11 7.43 29.13
C GLY A 211 20.63 5.98 29.30
N SER A 212 21.43 5.16 29.98
CA SER A 212 21.12 4.02 30.90
C SER A 212 19.99 3.00 30.64
N THR A 213 20.42 1.72 30.64
CA THR A 213 19.90 0.51 31.30
C THR A 213 18.54 0.55 32.03
N ALA A 214 17.49 0.02 31.41
CA ALA A 214 16.39 -0.65 32.12
C ALA A 214 15.84 -1.77 31.23
N ALA A 215 16.24 -2.99 31.55
CA ALA A 215 15.58 -4.21 31.08
C ALA A 215 14.31 -4.43 31.91
N ASP A 216 13.35 -5.14 31.32
CA ASP A 216 12.11 -5.72 31.92
C ASP A 216 10.79 -5.01 31.52
N ASP A 217 10.35 -5.25 30.28
CA ASP A 217 9.01 -5.81 29.92
C ASP A 217 8.73 -5.67 28.40
N PRO A 218 8.82 -6.73 27.58
CA PRO A 218 8.52 -6.68 26.13
C PRO A 218 7.03 -6.93 25.79
N ALA A 219 6.11 -6.79 26.75
CA ALA A 219 4.70 -7.07 26.52
C ALA A 219 3.93 -5.81 26.12
N ALA A 220 3.57 -5.72 24.83
CA ALA A 220 2.67 -4.73 24.21
C ALA A 220 3.28 -3.44 23.61
N THR A 221 4.52 -3.47 23.11
CA THR A 221 4.81 -2.71 21.89
C THR A 221 4.04 -3.39 20.76
N ALA A 222 2.80 -2.94 20.51
CA ALA A 222 2.07 -3.28 19.30
C ALA A 222 3.02 -3.08 18.13
N GLU A 223 3.46 -4.18 17.51
CA GLU A 223 4.37 -4.16 16.38
C GLU A 223 3.86 -3.12 15.42
N LEU A 224 4.68 -2.10 15.20
CA LEU A 224 4.38 -1.04 14.25
C LEU A 224 4.26 -1.75 12.90
N GLY A 225 3.02 -2.09 12.54
CA GLY A 225 2.73 -2.82 11.32
C GLY A 225 3.39 -2.11 10.15
N PRO A 226 3.76 -2.84 9.08
CA PRO A 226 4.32 -2.26 7.87
C PRO A 226 3.55 -1.01 7.47
N ASN A 227 4.28 0.05 7.10
CA ASN A 227 3.69 1.33 6.72
C ASN A 227 2.60 1.09 5.67
N LYS A 228 1.32 1.28 6.04
CA LYS A 228 0.15 0.98 5.19
C LYS A 228 0.24 1.68 3.84
N GLN A 229 0.89 2.84 3.78
CA GLN A 229 1.17 3.55 2.53
C GLN A 229 2.05 2.72 1.60
N GLN A 230 3.13 2.12 2.11
CA GLN A 230 4.00 1.24 1.32
C GLN A 230 3.28 -0.03 0.89
N GLN A 231 2.41 -0.59 1.76
CA GLN A 231 1.57 -1.72 1.38
C GLN A 231 0.63 -1.37 0.22
N LEU A 232 -0.03 -0.21 0.28
CA LEU A 232 -0.91 0.30 -0.79
C LEU A 232 -0.13 0.53 -2.10
N LEU A 233 1.03 1.16 -2.02
CA LEU A 233 1.91 1.42 -3.17
C LEU A 233 2.48 0.13 -3.80
N GLY A 234 2.70 -0.90 -2.98
CA GLY A 234 3.18 -2.22 -3.40
C GLY A 234 2.09 -3.19 -3.88
N LEU A 235 0.81 -2.78 -3.91
CA LEU A 235 -0.27 -3.65 -4.38
C LEU A 235 -0.07 -4.05 -5.84
N PRO A 236 -0.30 -5.32 -6.22
CA PRO A 236 -0.46 -5.68 -7.62
C PRO A 236 -1.71 -4.98 -8.19
N PHE A 237 -1.70 -4.72 -9.49
CA PHE A 237 -2.80 -4.04 -10.18
C PHE A 237 -4.18 -4.63 -9.85
N ALA A 238 -4.32 -5.96 -9.90
CA ALA A 238 -5.60 -6.62 -9.63
C ALA A 238 -6.12 -6.36 -8.21
N ALA A 239 -5.23 -6.25 -7.21
CA ALA A 239 -5.61 -5.91 -5.85
C ALA A 239 -6.07 -4.46 -5.76
N LEU A 240 -5.31 -3.52 -6.33
CA LEU A 240 -5.70 -2.10 -6.33
C LEU A 240 -7.02 -1.89 -7.08
N ALA A 241 -7.20 -2.54 -8.23
CA ALA A 241 -8.45 -2.49 -8.99
C ALA A 241 -9.63 -3.04 -8.16
N ALA A 242 -9.44 -4.16 -7.47
CA ALA A 242 -10.47 -4.73 -6.59
C ALA A 242 -10.80 -3.80 -5.40
N LEU A 243 -9.78 -3.24 -4.74
CA LEU A 243 -9.94 -2.24 -3.68
C LEU A 243 -10.74 -1.04 -4.18
N LEU A 244 -10.40 -0.46 -5.33
CA LEU A 244 -11.08 0.72 -5.83
C LEU A 244 -12.47 0.41 -6.42
N SER A 245 -12.72 -0.80 -6.90
CA SER A 245 -14.04 -1.17 -7.45
C SER A 245 -15.07 -1.45 -6.36
N ASP A 246 -14.64 -1.83 -5.16
CA ASP A 246 -15.53 -2.18 -4.05
C ASP A 246 -16.28 -0.95 -3.50
N ASP A 247 -17.58 -1.10 -3.28
CA ASP A 247 -18.45 -0.07 -2.73
C ASP A 247 -18.18 0.25 -1.25
N LYS A 248 -17.48 -0.63 -0.52
CA LYS A 248 -17.13 -0.44 0.89
C LYS A 248 -15.92 0.44 1.10
N THR A 249 -15.11 0.67 0.05
CA THR A 249 -13.92 1.51 0.12
C THR A 249 -14.30 2.91 0.55
N ARG A 250 -13.74 3.33 1.68
CA ARG A 250 -14.05 4.58 2.36
C ARG A 250 -13.09 5.66 1.93
N VAL A 251 -13.63 6.81 1.60
CA VAL A 251 -12.86 8.00 1.24
C VAL A 251 -13.53 9.23 1.82
N SER A 252 -12.77 10.31 2.04
CA SER A 252 -13.37 11.60 2.42
C SER A 252 -13.66 12.48 1.20
N SER A 253 -12.94 12.27 0.09
CA SER A 253 -13.25 12.77 -1.26
C SER A 253 -12.91 11.71 -2.30
N GLU A 254 -13.64 11.66 -3.42
CA GLU A 254 -13.24 10.84 -4.58
C GLU A 254 -11.91 11.30 -5.19
N TYR A 255 -11.46 12.53 -4.92
CA TYR A 255 -10.11 12.96 -5.28
C TYR A 255 -9.02 12.10 -4.63
N THR A 256 -9.28 11.55 -3.44
CA THR A 256 -8.37 10.60 -2.78
C THR A 256 -8.20 9.32 -3.59
N VAL A 257 -9.23 8.88 -4.32
CA VAL A 257 -9.13 7.73 -5.23
C VAL A 257 -8.19 8.07 -6.38
N PHE A 258 -8.37 9.23 -7.02
CA PHE A 258 -7.48 9.71 -8.07
C PHE A 258 -6.03 9.82 -7.58
N TYR A 259 -5.81 10.50 -6.46
CA TYR A 259 -4.49 10.66 -5.83
C TYR A 259 -3.84 9.30 -5.54
N THR A 260 -4.63 8.34 -5.05
CA THR A 260 -4.14 6.97 -4.80
C THR A 260 -3.63 6.30 -6.08
N ILE A 261 -4.41 6.40 -7.17
CA ILE A 261 -4.03 5.85 -8.47
C ILE A 261 -2.75 6.53 -8.98
N GLU A 262 -2.68 7.85 -8.88
CA GLU A 262 -1.52 8.62 -9.31
C GLU A 262 -0.25 8.22 -8.55
N ARG A 263 -0.31 8.18 -7.22
CA ARG A 263 0.84 7.81 -6.39
C ARG A 263 1.27 6.37 -6.61
N TRP A 264 0.32 5.44 -6.72
CA TRP A 264 0.62 4.05 -7.06
C TRP A 264 1.31 3.95 -8.42
N TYR A 265 0.77 4.61 -9.45
CA TYR A 265 1.32 4.55 -10.80
C TYR A 265 2.72 5.15 -10.88
N THR A 266 2.95 6.33 -10.27
CA THR A 266 4.28 6.93 -10.18
C THR A 266 5.27 6.00 -9.45
N HIS A 267 4.83 5.35 -8.37
CA HIS A 267 5.67 4.40 -7.65
C HIS A 267 6.04 3.17 -8.51
N GLN A 268 5.08 2.61 -9.26
CA GLN A 268 5.34 1.50 -10.17
C GLN A 268 6.33 1.88 -11.28
N GLN A 269 6.19 3.08 -11.87
CA GLN A 269 7.14 3.58 -12.86
C GLN A 269 8.56 3.73 -12.28
N GLN A 270 8.68 4.26 -11.06
CA GLN A 270 9.98 4.40 -10.38
C GLN A 270 10.63 3.03 -10.11
N GLN A 271 9.87 2.03 -9.65
CA GLN A 271 10.40 0.69 -9.44
C GLN A 271 10.89 0.04 -10.75
N GLN A 272 10.13 0.19 -11.85
CA GLN A 272 10.54 -0.33 -13.16
C GLN A 272 11.82 0.34 -13.66
N GLN A 273 11.95 1.66 -13.51
CA GLN A 273 13.17 2.39 -13.87
C GLN A 273 14.38 1.94 -13.06
N GLN A 274 14.22 1.70 -11.75
CA GLN A 274 15.30 1.20 -10.90
C GLN A 274 15.75 -0.20 -11.31
N GLN A 275 14.81 -1.10 -11.64
CA GLN A 275 15.14 -2.44 -12.13
C GLN A 275 15.88 -2.40 -13.47
N GLN A 276 15.45 -1.54 -14.40
CA GLN A 276 16.15 -1.34 -15.67
C GLN A 276 17.57 -0.79 -15.48
N GLN A 277 17.76 0.17 -14.56
CA GLN A 277 19.10 0.69 -14.24
C GLN A 277 20.02 -0.40 -13.66
N GLN A 278 19.50 -1.28 -12.80
CA GLN A 278 20.27 -2.40 -12.24
C GLN A 278 20.64 -3.43 -13.31
N GLN A 279 19.75 -3.71 -14.28
CA GLN A 279 20.03 -4.60 -15.40
C GLN A 279 21.04 -4.00 -16.38
N GLN A 280 20.95 -2.70 -16.69
CA GLN A 280 21.89 -2.00 -17.57
C GLN A 280 23.31 -1.98 -16.99
N GLN A 281 23.45 -1.85 -15.66
CA GLN A 281 24.76 -1.97 -15.00
C GLN A 281 25.37 -3.36 -15.15
N HIS A 282 24.56 -4.40 -15.37
CA HIS A 282 25.03 -5.77 -15.55
C HIS A 282 25.34 -6.12 -17.01
N GLU A 283 24.60 -5.57 -17.99
CA GLU A 283 24.70 -5.99 -19.39
C GLU A 283 25.49 -5.05 -20.30
N GLY A 284 25.94 -3.88 -19.84
CA GLY A 284 26.86 -3.00 -20.60
C GLY A 284 26.34 -2.55 -21.97
N PHE A 285 25.03 -2.64 -22.21
CA PHE A 285 24.39 -2.34 -23.49
C PHE A 285 23.66 -1.00 -23.46
N ASP A 286 24.00 -0.13 -24.41
CA ASP A 286 23.31 1.14 -24.68
C ASP A 286 21.94 0.89 -25.31
N VAL A 287 20.93 0.59 -24.48
CA VAL A 287 19.53 0.53 -24.93
C VAL A 287 18.83 1.84 -24.59
N GLN A 288 19.07 2.88 -25.42
CA GLN A 288 18.17 4.03 -25.52
C GLN A 288 16.96 3.66 -26.40
N GLN A 289 16.12 2.73 -25.96
CA GLN A 289 14.79 2.60 -26.56
C GLN A 289 13.87 3.64 -25.93
N GLN A 290 13.53 4.66 -26.71
CA GLN A 290 12.34 5.47 -26.48
C GLN A 290 11.12 4.55 -26.54
N GLN A 291 10.74 3.95 -25.42
CA GLN A 291 9.39 3.41 -25.27
C GLN A 291 8.43 4.58 -25.38
N GLN A 292 7.86 4.77 -26.58
CA GLN A 292 6.67 5.56 -26.78
C GLN A 292 5.61 5.00 -25.82
N GLN A 293 5.34 5.79 -24.78
CA GLN A 293 4.39 5.47 -23.73
C GLN A 293 2.98 5.50 -24.33
N GLN A 294 2.56 4.40 -24.96
CA GLN A 294 1.13 4.19 -25.12
C GLN A 294 0.51 4.16 -23.73
N PRO A 295 -0.65 4.81 -23.55
CA PRO A 295 -1.32 4.87 -22.25
C PRO A 295 -1.60 3.44 -21.80
N ASP A 296 -1.00 3.08 -20.67
CA ASP A 296 -1.07 1.73 -20.11
C ASP A 296 -2.55 1.33 -19.93
N PRO A 297 -3.05 0.25 -20.57
CA PRO A 297 -4.43 -0.20 -20.43
C PRO A 297 -4.81 -0.51 -18.97
N VAL A 298 -3.81 -0.84 -18.14
CA VAL A 298 -3.93 -1.01 -16.70
C VAL A 298 -4.42 0.29 -16.04
N LEU A 299 -3.76 1.40 -16.35
CA LEU A 299 -4.09 2.71 -15.79
C LEU A 299 -5.50 3.18 -16.21
N GLN A 300 -5.89 2.93 -17.46
CA GLN A 300 -7.26 3.23 -17.93
C GLN A 300 -8.32 2.52 -17.09
N THR A 301 -8.05 1.28 -16.71
CA THR A 301 -8.98 0.47 -15.89
C THR A 301 -9.12 1.03 -14.48
N LEU A 302 -8.04 1.54 -13.88
CA LEU A 302 -8.09 2.17 -12.56
C LEU A 302 -8.82 3.51 -12.58
N LEU A 303 -8.50 4.41 -13.53
CA LEU A 303 -9.15 5.72 -13.60
C LEU A 303 -10.66 5.61 -13.90
N ARG A 304 -11.09 4.53 -14.56
CA ARG A 304 -12.52 4.22 -14.75
C ARG A 304 -13.28 3.96 -13.45
N GLN A 305 -12.60 3.77 -12.30
CA GLN A 305 -13.22 3.55 -10.99
C GLN A 305 -13.54 4.84 -10.22
N ILE A 306 -13.15 6.01 -10.74
CA ILE A 306 -13.39 7.31 -10.10
C ILE A 306 -14.87 7.68 -10.25
N ARG A 307 -15.52 8.03 -9.14
CA ARG A 307 -16.94 8.43 -9.15
C ARG A 307 -17.06 9.93 -9.35
N MET A 308 -16.86 10.38 -10.58
CA MET A 308 -16.72 11.81 -10.92
C MET A 308 -17.86 12.71 -10.39
N ARG A 309 -19.10 12.21 -10.31
CA ARG A 309 -20.25 12.92 -9.70
C ARG A 309 -20.02 13.32 -8.23
N HIS A 310 -19.13 12.64 -7.53
CA HIS A 310 -18.85 12.85 -6.12
C HIS A 310 -17.50 13.54 -5.86
N CYS A 311 -16.81 13.96 -6.93
CA CYS A 311 -15.71 14.91 -6.83
C CYS A 311 -16.26 16.31 -6.55
N GLY A 312 -15.56 17.13 -5.76
CA GLY A 312 -15.85 18.57 -5.73
C GLY A 312 -15.43 19.22 -7.05
N GLY A 313 -16.04 20.35 -7.44
CA GLY A 313 -15.61 21.07 -8.65
C GLY A 313 -14.12 21.46 -8.64
N LEU A 314 -13.57 21.72 -7.46
CA LEU A 314 -12.15 21.97 -7.26
C LEU A 314 -11.29 20.71 -7.38
N ASP A 315 -11.81 19.55 -7.01
CA ASP A 315 -11.13 18.27 -7.19
C ASP A 315 -10.95 17.96 -8.67
N VAL A 316 -11.99 18.23 -9.48
CA VAL A 316 -11.90 18.09 -10.94
C VAL A 316 -10.87 19.05 -11.53
N LEU A 317 -10.84 20.30 -11.04
CA LEU A 317 -9.81 21.24 -11.46
C LEU A 317 -8.41 20.77 -11.06
N ALA A 318 -8.23 20.23 -9.84
CA ALA A 318 -6.96 19.69 -9.40
C ALA A 318 -6.52 18.48 -10.24
N MET A 319 -7.44 17.56 -10.57
CA MET A 319 -7.20 16.46 -11.51
C MET A 319 -6.74 16.99 -12.87
N ALA A 320 -7.37 18.04 -13.39
CA ALA A 320 -7.04 18.63 -14.68
C ALA A 320 -5.64 19.27 -14.76
N HIS A 321 -4.89 19.36 -13.65
CA HIS A 321 -3.47 19.78 -13.65
C HIS A 321 -2.50 18.60 -13.57
N SER A 322 -2.99 17.39 -13.31
CA SER A 322 -2.17 16.19 -13.29
C SER A 322 -1.82 15.76 -14.72
N SER A 323 -0.55 15.50 -14.97
CA SER A 323 -0.09 14.91 -16.23
C SER A 323 -0.77 13.57 -16.51
N LEU A 324 -1.09 12.81 -15.46
CA LEU A 324 -1.79 11.53 -15.55
C LEU A 324 -3.21 11.69 -16.11
N ALA A 325 -3.92 12.74 -15.67
CA ALA A 325 -5.26 13.03 -16.14
C ALA A 325 -5.25 13.41 -17.63
N HIS A 326 -4.27 14.20 -18.08
CA HIS A 326 -4.13 14.60 -19.48
C HIS A 326 -3.83 13.43 -20.44
N VAL A 327 -3.20 12.37 -19.95
CA VAL A 327 -2.94 11.17 -20.75
C VAL A 327 -4.24 10.41 -21.07
N LEU A 328 -5.26 10.51 -20.21
CA LEU A 328 -6.43 9.63 -20.27
C LEU A 328 -7.76 10.32 -20.51
N PHE A 329 -7.92 11.54 -20.01
CA PHE A 329 -9.13 12.33 -20.22
C PHE A 329 -8.87 13.43 -21.23
N SER A 330 -9.81 13.58 -22.17
CA SER A 330 -9.84 14.81 -22.95
C SER A 330 -10.29 15.99 -22.07
N TRP A 331 -9.97 17.21 -22.49
CA TRP A 331 -10.44 18.40 -21.78
C TRP A 331 -11.97 18.45 -21.68
N GLU A 332 -12.68 18.03 -22.73
CA GLU A 332 -14.14 17.95 -22.76
C GLU A 332 -14.67 16.92 -21.76
N GLU A 333 -14.00 15.78 -21.61
CA GLU A 333 -14.35 14.76 -20.60
C GLU A 333 -14.20 15.34 -19.18
N LEU A 334 -13.11 16.06 -18.88
CA LEU A 334 -12.91 16.71 -17.58
C LEU A 334 -13.93 17.81 -17.32
N MET A 335 -14.25 18.64 -18.32
CA MET A 335 -15.28 19.68 -18.20
C MET A 335 -16.65 19.06 -17.92
N LEU A 336 -17.01 17.96 -18.60
CA LEU A 336 -18.22 17.22 -18.30
C LEU A 336 -18.21 16.64 -16.89
N GLY A 337 -17.07 16.12 -16.44
CA GLY A 337 -16.85 15.69 -15.06
C GLY A 337 -17.12 16.81 -14.05
N GLY A 338 -16.65 18.02 -14.34
CA GLY A 338 -16.93 19.22 -13.53
C GLY A 338 -18.42 19.58 -13.48
N CYS A 339 -19.12 19.45 -14.62
CA CYS A 339 -20.57 19.65 -14.66
C CYS A 339 -21.34 18.55 -13.90
N LEU A 340 -20.87 17.30 -13.93
CA LEU A 340 -21.44 16.19 -13.16
C LEU A 340 -21.27 16.37 -11.64
N ALA A 341 -20.13 16.94 -11.23
CA ALA A 341 -19.82 17.30 -9.86
C ALA A 341 -20.63 18.52 -9.34
N ALA A 342 -21.22 19.32 -10.23
CA ALA A 342 -22.00 20.49 -9.86
C ALA A 342 -23.42 20.11 -9.43
N ASP A 343 -23.84 20.59 -8.26
CA ASP A 343 -25.17 20.36 -7.73
C ASP A 343 -26.26 20.83 -8.71
N GLY A 344 -27.28 19.98 -8.93
CA GLY A 344 -28.43 20.24 -9.80
C GLY A 344 -28.20 20.00 -11.30
N VAL A 345 -26.96 20.13 -11.81
CA VAL A 345 -26.64 19.87 -13.22
C VAL A 345 -26.37 18.39 -13.47
N GLY A 346 -25.74 17.70 -12.51
CA GLY A 346 -25.37 16.29 -12.64
C GLY A 346 -26.55 15.38 -13.00
N ASP A 347 -27.71 15.57 -12.37
CA ASP A 347 -28.89 14.73 -12.61
C ASP A 347 -29.44 14.89 -14.03
N VAL A 348 -29.35 16.09 -14.60
CA VAL A 348 -29.75 16.32 -16.01
C VAL A 348 -28.82 15.54 -16.94
N ILE A 349 -27.50 15.60 -16.69
CA ILE A 349 -26.51 14.91 -17.53
C ILE A 349 -26.65 13.39 -17.43
N LEU A 350 -26.94 12.85 -16.26
CA LEU A 350 -27.16 11.41 -16.07
C LEU A 350 -28.33 10.85 -16.87
N ASN A 351 -29.35 11.69 -17.12
CA ASN A 351 -30.50 11.32 -17.94
C ASN A 351 -30.23 11.46 -19.45
N LEU A 352 -29.13 12.12 -19.85
CA LEU A 352 -28.71 12.18 -21.23
C LEU A 352 -27.90 10.92 -21.58
N ALA A 353 -28.13 10.37 -22.77
CA ALA A 353 -27.36 9.23 -23.31
C ALA A 353 -25.93 9.65 -23.70
N CYS A 354 -25.15 10.15 -22.74
CA CYS A 354 -23.81 10.68 -22.96
C CYS A 354 -22.81 9.56 -23.26
N PRO A 355 -22.06 9.61 -24.37
CA PRO A 355 -21.02 8.61 -24.69
C PRO A 355 -19.95 8.47 -23.60
N VAL A 356 -19.62 9.57 -22.91
CA VAL A 356 -18.61 9.58 -21.84
C VAL A 356 -19.05 8.70 -20.66
N LEU A 357 -20.34 8.70 -20.29
CA LEU A 357 -20.87 7.85 -19.22
C LEU A 357 -20.87 6.36 -19.60
N ARG A 358 -20.95 6.03 -20.90
CA ARG A 358 -20.78 4.64 -21.37
C ARG A 358 -19.32 4.20 -21.29
N LYS A 359 -18.39 5.12 -21.56
CA LYS A 359 -16.94 4.89 -21.46
C LYS A 359 -16.49 4.77 -20.00
N TYR A 360 -17.07 5.56 -19.09
CA TYR A 360 -16.73 5.60 -17.66
C TYR A 360 -17.97 5.36 -16.78
N PRO A 361 -18.41 4.09 -16.62
CA PRO A 361 -19.63 3.78 -15.90
C PRO A 361 -19.57 4.17 -14.41
N ALA A 362 -18.40 4.20 -13.77
CA ALA A 362 -18.31 4.60 -12.37
C ALA A 362 -18.59 6.09 -12.14
N TRP A 363 -18.55 6.94 -13.18
CA TRP A 363 -18.83 8.37 -13.03
C TRP A 363 -20.23 8.66 -12.50
N SER A 364 -21.17 7.74 -12.72
CA SER A 364 -22.56 7.80 -12.24
C SER A 364 -22.84 6.92 -11.02
N ALA A 365 -21.86 6.13 -10.54
CA ALA A 365 -22.02 5.26 -9.39
C ALA A 365 -22.29 6.07 -8.11
N GLY A 366 -22.95 5.43 -7.12
CA GLY A 366 -23.31 6.08 -5.86
C GLY A 366 -22.09 6.46 -5.01
N ARG A 367 -22.28 7.32 -3.99
CA ARG A 367 -21.18 7.80 -3.16
C ARG A 367 -20.59 6.68 -2.31
N ARG A 368 -19.25 6.63 -2.23
CA ARG A 368 -18.54 5.76 -1.29
C ARG A 368 -18.83 6.12 0.17
N PRO A 369 -18.72 5.16 1.11
CA PRO A 369 -18.82 5.46 2.53
C PRO A 369 -17.78 6.50 2.95
N ALA A 370 -18.15 7.37 3.88
CA ALA A 370 -17.22 8.36 4.42
C ALA A 370 -16.08 7.66 5.19
N SER A 371 -14.86 8.14 4.99
CA SER A 371 -13.68 7.76 5.79
C SER A 371 -13.91 7.92 7.30
N SER A 372 -13.23 7.13 8.12
CA SER A 372 -13.13 7.35 9.57
C SER A 372 -12.28 8.58 9.92
N VAL A 373 -11.39 9.01 9.02
CA VAL A 373 -10.55 10.20 9.17
C VAL A 373 -11.36 11.43 8.77
N GLN A 374 -12.10 11.95 9.74
CA GLN A 374 -12.91 13.17 9.56
C GLN A 374 -12.09 14.45 9.71
N GLN A 375 -10.92 14.35 10.33
CA GLN A 375 -10.04 15.48 10.63
C GLN A 375 -8.60 15.06 10.41
N LEU A 376 -7.81 15.93 9.79
CA LEU A 376 -6.38 15.72 9.66
C LEU A 376 -5.69 16.22 10.93
N ALA A 377 -4.97 15.33 11.61
CA ALA A 377 -4.16 15.68 12.77
C ALA A 377 -2.68 15.61 12.39
N PHE A 378 -2.02 16.76 12.39
CA PHE A 378 -0.58 16.89 12.26
C PHE A 378 0.04 16.83 13.65
N GLU A 379 1.10 16.06 13.80
CA GLU A 379 2.01 16.14 14.94
C GLU A 379 3.43 16.27 14.39
N TRP A 380 4.13 17.33 14.75
CA TRP A 380 5.47 17.60 14.26
C TRP A 380 6.38 17.97 15.42
N ALA A 381 7.35 17.10 15.71
CA ALA A 381 8.46 17.39 16.60
C ALA A 381 9.56 18.08 15.79
N LEU A 382 9.84 19.34 16.12
CA LEU A 382 10.93 20.10 15.52
C LEU A 382 12.06 20.27 16.54
N PRO A 383 13.28 19.77 16.26
CA PRO A 383 14.42 20.00 17.14
C PRO A 383 14.67 21.50 17.36
N VAL A 384 14.84 21.89 18.63
CA VAL A 384 15.13 23.29 18.99
C VAL A 384 16.42 23.77 18.32
N SER A 385 17.41 22.88 18.19
CA SER A 385 18.68 23.17 17.50
C SER A 385 18.49 23.54 16.04
N GLU A 386 17.58 22.86 15.32
CA GLU A 386 17.27 23.16 13.92
C GLU A 386 16.57 24.52 13.80
N LEU A 387 15.62 24.79 14.69
CA LEU A 387 14.93 26.08 14.76
C LEU A 387 15.91 27.22 15.06
N GLN A 388 16.85 27.01 15.98
CA GLN A 388 17.90 27.98 16.33
C GLN A 388 18.86 28.24 15.17
N LEU A 389 19.34 27.17 14.53
CA LEU A 389 20.22 27.27 13.37
C LEU A 389 19.54 28.10 12.28
N ARG A 390 18.27 27.80 11.96
CA ARG A 390 17.52 28.52 10.93
C ARG A 390 17.30 29.99 11.29
N LEU A 391 16.96 30.30 12.54
CA LEU A 391 16.84 31.68 13.00
C LEU A 391 18.16 32.44 12.85
N GLN A 392 19.28 31.82 13.24
CA GLN A 392 20.60 32.44 13.18
C GLN A 392 21.02 32.71 11.74
N THR A 393 20.83 31.75 10.82
CA THR A 393 21.04 31.96 9.38
C THR A 393 20.22 33.13 8.84
N HIS A 394 18.97 33.27 9.31
CA HIS A 394 18.08 34.35 8.88
C HIS A 394 18.52 35.72 9.41
N LEU A 395 19.02 35.80 10.65
CA LEU A 395 19.44 37.04 11.29
C LEU A 395 20.78 37.57 10.77
N THR A 396 21.70 36.71 10.34
CA THR A 396 23.00 37.13 9.79
C THR A 396 22.91 37.70 8.37
N GLY A 397 21.71 37.68 7.76
CA GLY A 397 21.48 38.23 6.43
C GLY A 397 22.24 37.50 5.33
N MET A 398 22.74 36.28 5.59
CA MET A 398 23.62 35.58 4.67
C MET A 398 22.95 35.06 3.40
N GLU A 399 21.62 35.08 3.28
CA GLU A 399 20.89 35.00 2.00
C GLU A 399 19.38 35.01 2.28
N GLU A 400 18.70 36.12 1.95
CA GLU A 400 17.23 36.22 2.04
C GLU A 400 16.51 35.21 1.10
N ALA A 401 17.25 34.63 0.14
CA ALA A 401 16.75 33.66 -0.84
C ALA A 401 17.08 32.19 -0.52
N ALA A 402 18.02 31.88 0.40
CA ALA A 402 18.48 30.51 0.63
C ALA A 402 18.04 29.90 1.98
N ALA A 403 17.57 30.72 2.93
CA ALA A 403 16.94 30.21 4.14
C ALA A 403 15.52 29.71 3.81
N GLY A 404 15.42 28.52 3.21
CA GLY A 404 14.13 27.88 2.93
C GLY A 404 13.21 27.79 4.16
N ASP A 405 11.94 27.46 3.95
CA ASP A 405 11.05 27.20 5.09
C ASP A 405 11.51 25.91 5.83
N LEU A 406 11.26 25.82 7.14
CA LEU A 406 11.32 24.51 7.82
C LEU A 406 9.99 23.82 7.59
N THR A 407 9.99 22.69 6.89
CA THR A 407 8.76 21.99 6.52
C THR A 407 8.59 20.71 7.32
N SER A 408 7.40 20.49 7.85
CA SER A 408 6.98 19.21 8.39
C SER A 408 7.02 18.13 7.30
N PRO A 409 6.92 16.84 7.68
CA PRO A 409 6.55 15.79 6.74
C PRO A 409 5.31 16.18 5.94
N VAL A 410 5.21 15.67 4.72
CA VAL A 410 4.03 15.85 3.87
C VAL A 410 2.95 14.87 4.30
N TYR A 411 1.75 15.38 4.53
CA TYR A 411 0.57 14.59 4.86
C TYR A 411 -0.39 14.64 3.68
N ALA A 412 -1.00 13.51 3.34
CA ALA A 412 -2.07 13.47 2.36
C ALA A 412 -3.43 13.37 3.05
N TRP A 413 -4.35 14.26 2.67
CA TRP A 413 -5.74 14.24 3.12
C TRP A 413 -6.66 14.76 2.03
N ARG A 414 -7.78 14.07 1.79
CA ARG A 414 -8.67 14.36 0.67
C ARG A 414 -7.95 14.36 -0.67
N GLY A 415 -6.88 13.55 -0.83
CA GLY A 415 -6.03 13.53 -2.02
C GLY A 415 -5.12 14.74 -2.18
N GLN A 416 -5.07 15.66 -1.21
CA GLN A 416 -4.20 16.82 -1.23
C GLN A 416 -3.01 16.63 -0.30
N GLU A 417 -1.83 16.96 -0.80
CA GLU A 417 -0.62 17.02 0.02
C GLU A 417 -0.56 18.34 0.77
N VAL A 418 -0.39 18.25 2.08
CA VAL A 418 -0.32 19.39 2.99
C VAL A 418 0.89 19.21 3.88
N ALA A 419 1.72 20.24 3.94
CA ALA A 419 2.81 20.33 4.90
C ALA A 419 2.66 21.63 5.70
N MET A 420 3.10 21.59 6.96
CA MET A 420 3.26 22.79 7.76
C MET A 420 4.67 23.33 7.57
N ALA A 421 4.79 24.61 7.23
CA ALA A 421 6.04 25.30 7.00
C ALA A 421 6.21 26.40 8.06
N LEU A 422 7.35 26.47 8.75
CA LEU A 422 7.72 27.64 9.56
C LEU A 422 8.52 28.61 8.72
N ARG A 423 8.02 29.85 8.67
CA ARG A 423 8.64 30.97 7.98
C ARG A 423 9.25 31.94 8.97
N PHE A 424 10.41 32.45 8.59
CA PHE A 424 11.13 33.47 9.31
C PHE A 424 11.01 34.77 8.52
N LYS A 425 10.51 35.82 9.16
CA LYS A 425 10.47 37.15 8.55
C LYS A 425 11.38 38.08 9.35
N ALA A 426 12.40 38.59 8.69
CA ALA A 426 13.25 39.64 9.21
C ALA A 426 12.48 40.97 9.19
N GLY A 427 12.65 41.75 10.24
CA GLY A 427 12.16 43.10 10.34
C GLY A 427 13.09 43.91 11.22
N VAL A 428 13.29 45.17 10.87
CA VAL A 428 13.95 46.11 11.77
C VAL A 428 12.88 46.67 12.69
N THR A 429 12.92 46.27 13.97
CA THR A 429 12.01 46.80 14.98
C THR A 429 12.86 47.60 15.95
N PHE A 430 12.61 48.91 16.06
CA PHE A 430 13.38 49.83 16.93
C PHE A 430 14.90 49.85 16.66
N GLY A 431 15.34 49.65 15.42
CA GLY A 431 16.76 49.73 15.04
C GLY A 431 17.57 48.44 15.23
N TYR A 432 16.94 47.35 15.68
CA TYR A 432 17.57 46.03 15.79
C TYR A 432 16.99 45.05 14.78
N SER A 433 17.84 44.17 14.25
CA SER A 433 17.41 43.04 13.43
C SER A 433 16.63 42.06 14.30
N ALA A 434 15.35 41.90 13.99
CA ALA A 434 14.47 40.95 14.65
C ALA A 434 13.90 39.98 13.64
N ALA A 435 13.72 38.73 14.04
CA ALA A 435 13.04 37.73 13.23
C ALA A 435 11.75 37.28 13.93
N SER A 436 10.66 37.21 13.14
CA SER A 436 9.37 36.67 13.56
C SER A 436 9.18 35.28 12.95
N VAL A 437 8.72 34.34 13.77
CA VAL A 437 8.43 32.96 13.36
C VAL A 437 6.92 32.79 13.25
N TYR A 438 6.44 32.30 12.11
CA TYR A 438 5.04 31.94 11.93
C TYR A 438 4.92 30.66 11.11
N ALA A 439 4.00 29.78 11.49
CA ALA A 439 3.69 28.64 10.64
C ALA A 439 2.67 29.01 9.56
N VAL A 440 2.78 28.29 8.44
CA VAL A 440 1.99 28.38 7.23
C VAL A 440 1.65 26.96 6.81
N LEU A 441 0.43 26.72 6.35
CA LEU A 441 0.16 25.49 5.60
C LEU A 441 0.55 25.73 4.16
N SER A 442 1.55 24.98 3.70
CA SER A 442 1.97 24.98 2.31
C SER A 442 1.18 23.89 1.61
N PRO A 443 0.40 24.23 0.57
CA PRO A 443 -0.08 23.20 -0.33
C PRO A 443 1.14 22.53 -0.99
N GLY A 444 1.09 21.21 -1.16
CA GLY A 444 2.15 20.45 -1.81
C GLY A 444 2.44 20.96 -3.22
N PRO A 445 3.62 20.65 -3.78
CA PRO A 445 3.97 21.03 -5.15
C PRO A 445 2.87 20.55 -6.12
N GLY A 446 2.35 21.47 -6.94
CA GLY A 446 1.30 21.19 -7.94
C GLY A 446 -0.12 21.61 -7.56
N LEU A 447 -0.38 21.94 -6.29
CA LEU A 447 -1.67 22.49 -5.90
C LEU A 447 -1.76 23.98 -6.22
N LEU A 448 -2.82 24.37 -6.94
CA LEU A 448 -3.11 25.78 -7.16
C LEU A 448 -3.49 26.44 -5.82
N PRO A 449 -2.86 27.59 -5.46
CA PRO A 449 -3.20 28.38 -4.27
C PRO A 449 -4.69 28.71 -4.11
N SER A 450 -5.43 28.72 -5.22
CA SER A 450 -6.85 29.06 -5.31
C SER A 450 -7.81 27.93 -4.91
N VAL A 451 -7.30 26.72 -4.67
CA VAL A 451 -8.14 25.54 -4.38
C VAL A 451 -8.53 25.45 -2.91
N VAL A 452 -7.71 25.92 -1.97
CA VAL A 452 -8.09 25.95 -0.56
C VAL A 452 -8.91 27.21 -0.31
N ARG A 453 -10.23 27.13 -0.27
CA ARG A 453 -11.18 28.22 0.02
C ARG A 453 -11.48 28.38 1.49
N LYS A 454 -11.40 27.33 2.30
CA LYS A 454 -11.61 27.41 3.74
C LYS A 454 -10.76 26.38 4.48
N LEU A 455 -9.97 26.89 5.41
CA LEU A 455 -9.27 26.08 6.39
C LEU A 455 -9.80 26.42 7.78
N SER A 456 -10.35 25.42 8.44
CA SER A 456 -10.71 25.49 9.86
C SER A 456 -9.88 24.49 10.64
N GLY A 457 -9.31 24.93 11.77
CA GLY A 457 -8.50 24.06 12.59
C GLY A 457 -8.09 24.64 13.93
N VAL A 458 -7.61 23.77 14.82
CA VAL A 458 -7.08 24.14 16.12
C VAL A 458 -5.58 23.91 16.11
N PHE A 459 -4.82 24.96 16.41
CA PHE A 459 -3.38 24.88 16.58
C PHE A 459 -3.06 24.80 18.07
N SER A 460 -2.39 23.73 18.44
CA SER A 460 -1.99 23.45 19.81
C SER A 460 -0.50 23.15 19.83
N MET A 461 0.11 23.42 20.97
CA MET A 461 1.51 23.09 21.22
C MET A 461 1.61 22.37 22.54
N HIS A 462 2.53 21.43 22.63
CA HIS A 462 2.76 20.75 23.89
C HIS A 462 3.33 21.74 24.90
N VAL A 463 2.77 21.77 26.11
CA VAL A 463 3.28 22.60 27.20
C VAL A 463 3.40 21.76 28.45
N LEU A 464 4.62 21.61 28.95
CA LEU A 464 4.86 20.95 30.23
C LEU A 464 4.15 21.74 31.35
N PRO A 465 3.35 21.08 32.21
CA PRO A 465 2.66 21.76 33.29
C PRO A 465 3.69 22.41 34.23
N ARG A 466 3.60 23.74 34.40
CA ARG A 466 4.50 24.56 35.24
C ARG A 466 4.61 24.13 36.71
N GLN A 467 3.80 23.18 37.18
CA GLN A 467 3.61 22.90 38.61
C GLN A 467 4.71 22.07 39.30
N GLN A 468 5.72 21.54 38.59
CA GLN A 468 6.73 20.68 39.24
C GLN A 468 8.10 21.31 39.53
N GLN A 469 8.35 22.57 39.15
CA GLN A 469 9.65 23.19 39.41
C GLN A 469 9.77 23.85 40.80
N GLN A 470 8.67 23.93 41.58
CA GLN A 470 8.67 24.55 42.93
C GLN A 470 8.33 23.61 44.09
N GLN A 471 7.94 22.34 43.87
CA GLN A 471 7.71 21.38 44.96
C GLN A 471 8.82 20.32 45.00
N GLY A 472 9.48 20.23 46.16
CA GLY A 472 10.73 19.50 46.38
C GLY A 472 10.74 18.03 45.97
N ARG A 473 11.96 17.57 45.65
CA ARG A 473 12.41 16.27 45.09
C ARG A 473 11.79 14.96 45.61
N ARG A 474 10.95 14.94 46.66
CA ARG A 474 10.44 13.69 47.26
C ARG A 474 9.08 13.21 46.74
N GLY A 475 8.34 14.00 45.98
CA GLY A 475 7.06 13.59 45.37
C GLY A 475 7.13 13.22 43.87
N GLN A 476 8.30 13.36 43.24
CA GLN A 476 8.42 13.38 41.77
C GLN A 476 8.29 12.00 41.09
N GLN A 477 8.60 10.89 41.76
CA GLN A 477 8.57 9.57 41.10
C GLN A 477 7.15 8.97 40.94
N ALA A 478 6.21 9.27 41.85
CA ALA A 478 4.84 8.74 41.75
C ALA A 478 3.95 9.55 40.80
N ALA A 479 4.15 10.88 40.72
CA ALA A 479 3.38 11.75 39.84
C ALA A 479 3.86 11.70 38.37
N ALA A 480 5.17 11.48 38.12
CA ALA A 480 5.70 11.30 36.77
C ALA A 480 5.21 9.98 36.13
N ALA A 481 5.09 8.90 36.91
CA ALA A 481 4.56 7.63 36.43
C ALA A 481 3.04 7.69 36.11
N ALA A 482 2.27 8.46 36.87
CA ALA A 482 0.84 8.68 36.58
C ALA A 482 0.62 9.62 35.38
N ALA A 483 1.45 10.66 35.20
CA ALA A 483 1.38 11.56 34.04
C ALA A 483 1.90 10.93 32.74
N ALA A 484 2.77 9.93 32.81
CA ALA A 484 3.20 9.16 31.65
C ALA A 484 2.08 8.26 31.08
N ALA A 485 1.07 7.92 31.89
CA ALA A 485 -0.10 7.15 31.46
C ALA A 485 -1.20 8.03 30.83
N ASP A 486 -1.31 9.30 31.25
CA ASP A 486 -2.31 10.25 30.76
C ASP A 486 -1.66 11.33 29.86
N GLY A 487 -1.60 11.00 28.56
CA GLY A 487 -1.36 11.87 27.40
C GLY A 487 -0.80 13.29 27.57
N LEU A 488 0.28 13.58 26.83
CA LEU A 488 0.83 14.92 26.53
C LEU A 488 -0.21 16.06 26.67
N HIS A 489 0.06 17.02 27.56
CA HIS A 489 -0.83 18.15 27.80
C HIS A 489 -0.68 19.20 26.70
N TRP A 490 -1.69 19.31 25.83
CA TRP A 490 -1.70 20.23 24.70
C TRP A 490 -2.30 21.59 25.10
N GLN A 491 -1.50 22.66 25.06
CA GLN A 491 -2.02 24.02 25.20
C GLN A 491 -2.51 24.52 23.84
N ARG A 492 -3.79 24.90 23.77
CA ARG A 492 -4.36 25.55 22.58
C ARG A 492 -3.75 26.94 22.43
N LEU A 493 -2.98 27.15 21.36
CA LEU A 493 -2.40 28.46 21.03
C LEU A 493 -3.39 29.35 20.28
N GLY A 494 -4.30 28.74 19.53
CA GLY A 494 -5.34 29.46 18.80
C GLY A 494 -6.22 28.54 17.98
N SER A 495 -7.24 29.12 17.34
CA SER A 495 -7.95 28.48 16.24
C SER A 495 -7.76 29.29 14.98
N ILE A 496 -7.70 28.57 13.87
CA ILE A 496 -7.75 29.11 12.54
C ILE A 496 -9.18 28.89 12.05
N ASP A 497 -9.85 29.96 11.64
CA ASP A 497 -10.99 29.88 10.74
C ASP A 497 -10.75 30.92 9.65
N LYS A 498 -10.14 30.49 8.55
CA LYS A 498 -9.82 31.39 7.43
C LYS A 498 -10.47 30.86 6.17
N SER A 499 -11.28 31.71 5.55
CA SER A 499 -11.66 31.56 4.17
C SER A 499 -10.67 32.30 3.28
N PHE A 500 -10.16 31.64 2.25
CA PHE A 500 -9.33 32.27 1.23
C PHE A 500 -10.22 32.64 0.05
N SER A 501 -10.25 33.92 -0.27
CA SER A 501 -10.85 34.44 -1.50
C SER A 501 -9.78 35.20 -2.27
N GLY A 502 -9.09 34.53 -3.21
CA GLY A 502 -8.15 35.19 -4.12
C GLY A 502 -6.92 34.35 -4.47
N THR A 503 -6.14 34.84 -5.45
CA THR A 503 -4.93 34.20 -6.00
C THR A 503 -3.66 34.46 -5.20
N LYS A 504 -3.73 35.27 -4.13
CA LYS A 504 -2.55 35.61 -3.34
C LYS A 504 -2.23 34.49 -2.36
N ASN A 505 -1.03 33.92 -2.50
CA ASN A 505 -0.38 32.95 -1.62
C ASN A 505 -0.14 33.52 -0.21
N HIS A 506 -1.20 33.79 0.52
CA HIS A 506 -1.14 34.16 1.92
C HIS A 506 -1.45 32.91 2.72
N GLY A 507 -0.42 32.07 2.91
CA GLY A 507 -0.48 31.00 3.88
C GLY A 507 -1.12 31.46 5.20
N VAL A 508 -1.84 30.57 5.88
CA VAL A 508 -2.46 30.94 7.16
C VAL A 508 -1.38 31.32 8.15
N LYS A 509 -1.16 32.62 8.36
CA LYS A 509 -0.34 33.10 9.47
C LYS A 509 -0.97 32.64 10.78
N LEU A 510 -0.25 31.80 11.50
CA LEU A 510 -0.48 31.47 12.90
C LEU A 510 -0.04 32.61 13.83
N PRO A 511 -0.41 32.56 15.13
CA PRO A 511 0.08 33.53 16.11
C PRO A 511 1.60 33.62 16.07
N SER A 512 2.14 34.85 15.98
CA SER A 512 3.59 35.07 16.10
C SER A 512 4.03 34.72 17.52
N TRP A 513 5.14 33.98 17.66
CA TRP A 513 5.72 33.66 18.97
C TRP A 513 6.51 34.81 19.58
N GLY A 514 6.65 35.90 18.83
CA GLY A 514 7.42 37.07 19.22
C GLY A 514 8.42 37.46 18.14
N THR A 515 9.25 38.42 18.50
CA THR A 515 10.39 38.88 17.74
C THR A 515 11.64 38.55 18.53
N PHE A 516 12.57 37.84 17.91
CA PHE A 516 13.79 37.39 18.56
C PHE A 516 15.01 38.01 17.90
N SER A 517 15.97 38.45 18.71
CA SER A 517 17.21 39.09 18.26
C SER A 517 18.35 38.07 18.12
N ASN A 518 18.21 36.88 18.71
CA ASN A 518 19.16 35.77 18.62
C ASN A 518 18.51 34.42 18.98
N ALA A 519 19.24 33.33 18.74
CA ALA A 519 18.82 31.95 19.00
C ALA A 519 18.64 31.60 20.49
N VAL A 520 19.37 32.29 21.39
CA VAL A 520 19.28 32.07 22.84
C VAL A 520 17.98 32.65 23.38
N GLU A 521 17.61 33.86 22.95
CA GLU A 521 16.32 34.49 23.29
C GLU A 521 15.14 33.62 22.86
N LEU A 522 15.19 33.03 21.66
CA LEU A 522 14.17 32.12 21.18
C LEU A 522 14.04 30.87 22.08
N GLN A 523 15.16 30.20 22.37
CA GLN A 523 15.13 29.00 23.23
C GLN A 523 14.62 29.34 24.63
N GLN A 524 15.11 30.41 25.25
CA GLN A 524 14.64 30.84 26.56
C GLN A 524 13.14 31.15 26.55
N ALA A 525 12.63 31.79 25.50
CA ALA A 525 11.20 32.05 25.37
C ALA A 525 10.39 30.75 25.25
N LEU A 526 10.85 29.79 24.46
CA LEU A 526 10.20 28.48 24.31
C LEU A 526 10.22 27.68 25.63
N GLU A 527 11.35 27.66 26.34
CA GLU A 527 11.50 26.99 27.64
C GLU A 527 10.64 27.65 28.72
N GLN A 528 10.63 28.98 28.80
CA GLN A 528 9.79 29.72 29.76
C GLN A 528 8.30 29.47 29.55
N GLN A 529 7.90 29.23 28.31
CA GLN A 529 6.52 28.87 27.94
C GLN A 529 6.26 27.36 28.05
N GLY A 530 7.24 26.56 28.45
CA GLY A 530 7.12 25.11 28.64
C GLY A 530 7.01 24.32 27.33
N MET A 531 7.42 24.91 26.20
CA MET A 531 7.17 24.43 24.84
C MET A 531 8.21 23.42 24.34
N VAL A 532 9.32 23.29 25.07
CA VAL A 532 10.39 22.35 24.77
C VAL A 532 10.18 21.06 25.56
N HIS A 533 10.07 19.95 24.85
CA HIS A 533 9.98 18.60 25.40
C HIS A 533 10.98 17.70 24.68
N ASP A 534 11.89 17.07 25.42
CA ASP A 534 12.99 16.25 24.89
C ASP A 534 13.83 16.97 23.82
N GLY A 535 14.07 18.28 24.01
CA GLY A 535 14.84 19.09 23.06
C GLY A 535 14.08 19.45 21.77
N CYS A 536 12.78 19.14 21.67
CA CYS A 536 11.93 19.43 20.53
C CYS A 536 10.77 20.37 20.89
N VAL A 537 10.31 21.15 19.92
CA VAL A 537 9.03 21.85 19.97
C VAL A 537 7.99 21.00 19.25
N TRP A 538 6.90 20.65 19.93
CA TRP A 538 5.88 19.77 19.39
C TRP A 538 4.67 20.56 18.91
N PHE A 539 4.47 20.62 17.59
CA PHE A 539 3.31 21.24 16.99
C PHE A 539 2.21 20.23 16.78
N LYS A 540 0.97 20.62 17.10
CA LYS A 540 -0.22 19.86 16.74
C LYS A 540 -1.23 20.74 16.05
N LEU A 541 -1.59 20.36 14.84
CA LEU A 541 -2.63 21.03 14.07
C LEU A 541 -3.75 20.02 13.81
N ARG A 542 -4.98 20.36 14.19
CA ARG A 542 -6.16 19.60 13.76
C ARG A 542 -6.91 20.40 12.72
N VAL A 543 -7.02 19.88 11.50
CA VAL A 543 -7.79 20.49 10.41
C VAL A 543 -9.12 19.76 10.28
N THR A 544 -10.21 20.50 10.42
CA THR A 544 -11.58 19.98 10.43
C THR A 544 -12.31 20.18 9.11
N GLY A 545 -11.76 21.00 8.22
CA GLY A 545 -12.29 21.21 6.87
C GLY A 545 -11.25 21.84 5.96
N LEU A 546 -11.05 21.22 4.80
CA LEU A 546 -10.48 21.80 3.58
C LEU A 546 -11.62 21.80 2.55
N PHE A 547 -11.99 22.98 2.09
CA PHE A 547 -12.96 23.22 1.02
C PHE A 547 -12.44 24.31 0.10
#